data_AF-A0A956RD95-F1
#
_entry.id   AF-A0A956RD95-F1
#
_cell.length_a   1.000
_cell.length_b   1.000
_cell.length_c   1.000
_cell.angle_alpha   90.00
_cell.angle_beta   90.00
_cell.angle_gamma   90.00
#
_symmetry.space_group_name_H-M   'P 1'
#
loop_
_entity.id
_entity.type
_entity.pdbx_description
1 polymer ?
#
loop_
_entity_poly.entity_id
_entity_poly.type
_entity_poly.pdbx_seq_one_letter_code
_entity_poly.pdbx_strand_id
1 'polypeptide(L)'
;MTALLLASFGWSGDARTEAARGPEFAAPRLESGASEDARAALADNTDEERAAADAVEDVDEDASDEREDAGEDEAAEDVDAEPATRAAGKILALKDKIYENLRETRYQHRTYVRRRQGVYRWDCSAMVAWFLQRVAPVAHAAVDRPRPVARDYYRVIKRSSTRRWRDGWRRLEHIEDARPGDLFAWIRPPDFPSRNTGHVGFVLEPARRYPALPNAYTVRILDATSLPHGDDTRARDGEGGIGEGTLLFLTDGEGRGTAYGWFGADSRGVIATDIVFGRVRR
;
A
#
# COMPACT_ATOMS: atom_id res chain seq x y z
N MET A 1 -55.92 -12.58 -29.12
CA MET A 1 -57.11 -13.45 -28.90
C MET A 1 -56.64 -14.60 -28.03
N THR A 2 -56.68 -14.48 -26.69
CA THR A 2 -57.74 -15.01 -25.77
C THR A 2 -57.77 -16.56 -25.83
N ALA A 3 -57.61 -17.37 -24.78
CA ALA A 3 -57.88 -17.33 -23.33
C ALA A 3 -56.85 -18.27 -22.61
N LEU A 4 -56.37 -18.07 -21.38
CA LEU A 4 -56.99 -18.15 -20.03
C LEU A 4 -57.88 -19.38 -19.74
N LEU A 5 -57.40 -20.28 -18.87
CA LEU A 5 -58.21 -20.99 -17.88
C LEU A 5 -57.35 -21.49 -16.71
N LEU A 6 -57.76 -21.03 -15.51
CA LEU A 6 -57.35 -21.43 -14.17
C LEU A 6 -58.06 -22.73 -13.76
N ALA A 7 -57.44 -23.53 -12.89
CA ALA A 7 -58.16 -24.20 -11.80
C ALA A 7 -57.20 -24.62 -10.67
N SER A 8 -57.59 -24.20 -9.48
CA SER A 8 -56.97 -24.41 -8.17
C SER A 8 -57.42 -25.73 -7.54
N PHE A 9 -56.60 -26.32 -6.67
CA PHE A 9 -57.05 -27.15 -5.55
C PHE A 9 -56.02 -27.07 -4.42
N GLY A 10 -56.47 -26.92 -3.18
CA GLY A 10 -55.63 -26.67 -2.01
C GLY A 10 -55.85 -27.65 -0.85
N TRP A 11 -55.01 -27.45 0.18
CA TRP A 11 -55.09 -27.89 1.60
C TRP A 11 -55.00 -29.43 1.82
N SER A 12 -54.34 -30.04 2.83
CA SER A 12 -53.87 -29.65 4.16
C SER A 12 -52.88 -30.65 4.75
N GLY A 13 -52.04 -30.22 5.71
CA GLY A 13 -51.20 -31.10 6.51
C GLY A 13 -50.10 -30.37 7.28
N ASP A 14 -50.45 -29.82 8.45
CA ASP A 14 -49.53 -29.35 9.49
C ASP A 14 -49.03 -30.53 10.35
N ALA A 15 -47.72 -30.65 10.58
CA ALA A 15 -47.13 -31.25 11.79
C ALA A 15 -45.60 -30.96 11.90
N ARG A 16 -45.30 -29.90 12.67
CA ARG A 16 -44.26 -29.70 13.71
C ARG A 16 -42.95 -30.54 13.74
N THR A 17 -41.92 -29.83 14.25
CA THR A 17 -40.66 -30.28 14.91
C THR A 17 -39.64 -30.94 13.97
N GLU A 18 -38.40 -30.44 13.78
CA GLU A 18 -37.35 -30.15 14.76
C GLU A 18 -36.40 -29.06 14.25
N ALA A 19 -36.01 -28.15 15.14
CA ALA A 19 -34.95 -27.18 14.92
C ALA A 19 -33.59 -27.81 15.28
N ALA A 20 -32.76 -28.08 14.28
CA ALA A 20 -31.36 -28.46 14.49
C ALA A 20 -30.53 -27.18 14.74
N ARG A 21 -30.09 -27.01 15.99
CA ARG A 21 -29.10 -26.01 16.43
C ARG A 21 -27.72 -26.40 15.89
N GLY A 22 -27.16 -25.59 14.99
CA GLY A 22 -25.74 -25.60 14.64
C GLY A 22 -24.90 -24.83 15.67
N PRO A 23 -23.59 -25.13 15.82
CA PRO A 23 -22.76 -24.59 16.89
C PRO A 23 -22.45 -23.11 16.70
N GLU A 24 -22.70 -22.37 17.78
CA GLU A 24 -22.44 -20.95 17.99
C GLU A 24 -20.93 -20.74 18.21
N PHE A 25 -20.23 -20.19 17.21
CA PHE A 25 -18.87 -19.70 17.38
C PHE A 25 -18.91 -18.34 18.08
N ALA A 26 -18.61 -18.34 19.38
CA ALA A 26 -18.45 -17.14 20.18
C ALA A 26 -17.21 -16.36 19.73
N ALA A 27 -17.41 -15.15 19.20
CA ALA A 27 -16.36 -14.15 19.08
C ALA A 27 -16.04 -13.58 20.47
N PRO A 28 -14.76 -13.31 20.81
CA PRO A 28 -14.42 -12.64 22.06
C PRO A 28 -14.98 -11.22 22.05
N ARG A 29 -15.77 -10.92 23.09
CA ARG A 29 -16.34 -9.62 23.41
C ARG A 29 -15.19 -8.71 23.88
N LEU A 30 -14.76 -7.77 23.04
CA LEU A 30 -13.89 -6.68 23.48
C LEU A 30 -14.73 -5.72 24.32
N GLU A 31 -14.46 -5.67 25.62
CA GLU A 31 -15.09 -4.73 26.53
C GLU A 31 -14.71 -3.30 26.16
N SER A 32 -15.75 -2.48 25.97
CA SER A 32 -15.67 -1.05 25.72
C SER A 32 -15.29 -0.31 26.99
N GLY A 33 -14.08 0.23 27.03
CA GLY A 33 -13.59 1.09 28.10
C GLY A 33 -12.69 2.20 27.56
N ALA A 34 -13.25 3.13 26.80
CA ALA A 34 -12.59 4.41 26.53
C ALA A 34 -13.23 5.45 27.46
N SER A 35 -12.44 5.97 28.40
CA SER A 35 -12.83 7.03 29.33
C SER A 35 -13.19 8.32 28.57
N GLU A 36 -14.11 9.10 29.15
CA GLU A 36 -14.63 10.36 28.59
C GLU A 36 -13.58 11.48 28.45
N ASP A 37 -12.36 11.29 28.96
CA ASP A 37 -11.27 12.27 28.85
C ASP A 37 -10.58 12.27 27.46
N ALA A 38 -10.81 11.25 26.62
CA ALA A 38 -10.26 11.18 25.26
C ALA A 38 -11.04 12.02 24.22
N ARG A 39 -12.13 12.69 24.62
CA ARG A 39 -13.04 13.41 23.70
C ARG A 39 -12.82 14.92 23.60
N ALA A 40 -11.89 15.50 24.35
CA ALA A 40 -11.76 16.96 24.43
C ALA A 40 -10.56 17.58 23.66
N ALA A 41 -9.73 16.80 22.96
CA ALA A 41 -8.51 17.31 22.31
C ALA A 41 -8.56 17.34 20.76
N LEU A 42 -9.74 17.47 20.14
CA LEU A 42 -9.92 17.38 18.67
C LEU A 42 -10.55 18.63 18.06
N ALA A 43 -9.90 19.78 18.27
CA ALA A 43 -10.18 21.00 17.53
C ALA A 43 -8.94 21.90 17.45
N ASP A 44 -8.04 21.62 16.51
CA ASP A 44 -7.51 22.55 15.49
C ASP A 44 -6.29 21.90 14.82
N ASN A 45 -6.26 21.88 13.49
CA ASN A 45 -5.45 20.95 12.70
C ASN A 45 -4.59 21.70 11.69
N THR A 46 -3.41 22.15 12.13
CA THR A 46 -2.24 22.46 11.27
C THR A 46 -0.87 22.28 11.96
N ASP A 47 -0.80 22.01 13.26
CA ASP A 47 0.47 22.03 14.01
C ASP A 47 0.91 20.67 14.60
N GLU A 48 0.09 19.62 14.60
CA GLU A 48 0.44 18.33 15.24
C GLU A 48 1.29 17.37 14.38
N GLU A 49 1.37 17.52 13.06
CA GLU A 49 2.41 16.83 12.27
C GLU A 49 3.81 17.45 12.49
N ARG A 50 3.89 18.66 13.08
CA ARG A 50 5.16 19.35 13.42
C ARG A 50 5.53 19.25 14.91
N ALA A 51 4.58 19.20 15.83
CA ALA A 51 4.86 19.23 17.28
C ALA A 51 5.39 17.90 17.86
N ALA A 52 5.43 16.80 17.09
CA ALA A 52 6.01 15.53 17.54
C ALA A 52 7.51 15.39 17.23
N ALA A 53 8.18 16.46 16.77
CA ALA A 53 9.57 16.45 16.31
C ALA A 53 10.56 17.24 17.21
N ASP A 54 10.10 17.92 18.25
CA ASP A 54 10.95 18.71 19.16
C ASP A 54 10.89 18.15 20.59
N ALA A 55 11.73 17.16 20.88
CA ALA A 55 12.16 16.82 22.24
C ALA A 55 13.33 15.83 22.19
N VAL A 56 14.57 16.32 22.11
CA VAL A 56 15.75 15.56 22.55
C VAL A 56 16.74 16.53 23.19
N GLU A 57 16.83 16.48 24.52
CA GLU A 57 17.96 16.99 25.31
C GLU A 57 18.98 15.86 25.54
N ASP A 58 20.22 16.30 25.77
CA ASP A 58 21.49 15.58 25.90
C ASP A 58 21.51 14.40 26.89
N VAL A 59 22.20 13.31 26.50
CA VAL A 59 22.90 12.41 27.43
C VAL A 59 24.20 11.93 26.77
N ASP A 60 25.33 12.38 27.33
CA ASP A 60 26.66 11.78 27.19
C ASP A 60 26.70 10.39 27.85
N GLU A 61 27.39 9.42 27.24
CA GLU A 61 28.32 8.52 27.96
C GLU A 61 29.14 7.62 27.01
N ASP A 62 30.45 7.64 27.25
CA ASP A 62 31.51 6.77 26.73
C ASP A 62 31.26 5.28 27.03
N ALA A 63 31.59 4.40 26.08
CA ALA A 63 32.33 3.16 26.34
C ALA A 63 32.75 2.45 25.04
N SER A 64 34.06 2.40 24.81
CA SER A 64 34.76 1.38 24.01
C SER A 64 34.60 -0.01 24.64
N ASP A 65 34.43 -1.08 23.85
CA ASP A 65 35.42 -2.16 23.71
C ASP A 65 34.95 -3.26 22.72
N GLU A 66 35.94 -3.94 22.16
CA GLU A 66 35.93 -4.86 21.02
C GLU A 66 35.20 -6.19 21.26
N ARG A 67 34.67 -6.78 20.17
CA ARG A 67 34.74 -8.24 19.88
C ARG A 67 34.28 -8.56 18.46
N GLU A 68 35.26 -8.95 17.65
CA GLU A 68 35.13 -9.79 16.46
C GLU A 68 34.73 -11.21 16.89
N ASP A 69 33.74 -11.83 16.23
CA ASP A 69 33.87 -13.21 15.74
C ASP A 69 32.77 -13.51 14.70
N ALA A 70 33.19 -14.28 13.71
CA ALA A 70 32.54 -14.57 12.45
C ALA A 70 31.36 -15.55 12.60
N GLY A 71 30.32 -15.29 11.81
CA GLY A 71 29.25 -16.21 11.47
C GLY A 71 28.85 -15.96 10.03
N GLU A 72 29.56 -16.63 9.11
CA GLU A 72 29.24 -16.70 7.69
C GLU A 72 27.92 -17.45 7.49
N ASP A 73 26.79 -16.78 7.72
CA ASP A 73 25.49 -17.25 7.27
C ASP A 73 25.23 -16.71 5.87
N GLU A 74 25.50 -17.61 4.92
CA GLU A 74 24.95 -17.69 3.56
C GLU A 74 24.69 -16.34 2.87
N ALA A 75 25.66 -15.95 2.04
CA ALA A 75 25.45 -15.00 0.95
C ALA A 75 24.15 -15.35 0.22
N ALA A 76 23.08 -14.61 0.55
CA ALA A 76 21.86 -14.60 -0.21
C ALA A 76 22.28 -14.33 -1.66
N GLU A 77 22.05 -15.31 -2.53
CA GLU A 77 22.26 -15.13 -3.97
C GLU A 77 21.65 -13.79 -4.37
N ASP A 78 22.47 -12.93 -4.97
CA ASP A 78 22.09 -11.65 -5.51
C ASP A 78 21.03 -11.89 -6.59
N VAL A 79 19.77 -12.01 -6.17
CA VAL A 79 18.62 -11.88 -7.05
C VAL A 79 18.55 -10.40 -7.40
N ASP A 80 19.42 -9.99 -8.32
CA ASP A 80 19.22 -8.84 -9.19
C ASP A 80 17.87 -9.06 -9.86
N ALA A 81 16.81 -8.60 -9.21
CA ALA A 81 15.48 -9.01 -9.57
C ALA A 81 15.02 -8.19 -10.77
N GLU A 82 15.30 -8.73 -11.94
CA GLU A 82 14.90 -8.15 -13.19
C GLU A 82 13.38 -7.84 -13.23
N PRO A 83 12.99 -6.71 -13.82
CA PRO A 83 11.59 -6.36 -14.01
C PRO A 83 10.84 -7.48 -14.74
N ALA A 84 9.69 -7.88 -14.22
CA ALA A 84 8.92 -8.99 -14.77
C ALA A 84 8.34 -8.73 -16.17
N THR A 85 8.21 -7.46 -16.56
CA THR A 85 7.69 -7.06 -17.86
C THR A 85 8.47 -5.90 -18.44
N ARG A 86 8.38 -5.73 -19.77
CA ARG A 86 8.91 -4.55 -20.45
C ARG A 86 8.28 -3.24 -19.95
N ALA A 87 7.03 -3.26 -19.48
CA ALA A 87 6.40 -2.07 -18.91
C ALA A 87 7.01 -1.71 -17.55
N ALA A 88 7.27 -2.72 -16.70
CA ALA A 88 7.96 -2.57 -15.43
C ALA A 88 9.39 -2.01 -15.62
N GLY A 89 10.18 -2.56 -16.56
CA GLY A 89 11.51 -2.00 -16.86
C GLY A 89 11.46 -0.55 -17.37
N LYS A 90 10.40 -0.17 -18.10
CA LYS A 90 10.19 1.23 -18.51
C LYS A 90 9.77 2.15 -17.37
N ILE A 91 9.12 1.63 -16.34
CA ILE A 91 8.82 2.39 -15.11
C ILE A 91 10.15 2.77 -14.44
N LEU A 92 11.03 1.80 -14.24
CA LEU A 92 12.35 2.04 -13.63
C LEU A 92 13.20 3.01 -14.46
N ALA A 93 13.31 2.79 -15.78
CA ALA A 93 14.03 3.72 -16.64
C ALA A 93 13.40 5.13 -16.69
N LEU A 94 12.11 5.27 -16.43
CA LEU A 94 11.44 6.58 -16.35
C LEU A 94 11.68 7.24 -14.98
N LYS A 95 11.75 6.46 -13.90
CA LYS A 95 12.20 6.90 -12.57
C LYS A 95 13.61 7.48 -12.67
N ASP A 96 14.55 6.75 -13.25
CA ASP A 96 15.95 7.19 -13.32
C ASP A 96 16.09 8.51 -14.09
N LYS A 97 15.38 8.64 -15.21
CA LYS A 97 15.29 9.90 -15.98
C LYS A 97 14.65 11.06 -15.23
N ILE A 98 13.77 10.78 -14.27
CA ILE A 98 13.23 11.82 -13.39
C ILE A 98 14.34 12.29 -12.44
N TYR A 99 15.04 11.35 -11.79
CA TYR A 99 16.12 11.65 -10.85
C TYR A 99 17.33 12.35 -11.49
N GLU A 100 17.70 12.02 -12.74
CA GLU A 100 18.78 12.68 -13.49
C GLU A 100 18.63 14.21 -13.59
N ASN A 101 17.40 14.73 -13.52
CA ASN A 101 17.13 16.17 -13.58
C ASN A 101 16.13 16.59 -12.51
N LEU A 102 16.02 15.87 -11.39
CA LEU A 102 15.11 16.25 -10.32
C LEU A 102 15.66 17.48 -9.60
N ARG A 103 14.96 18.60 -9.71
CA ARG A 103 15.33 19.86 -9.04
C ARG A 103 14.36 20.23 -7.94
N GLU A 104 13.09 19.86 -8.12
CA GLU A 104 12.04 20.19 -7.19
C GLU A 104 10.97 19.10 -7.20
N THR A 105 10.62 18.61 -6.02
CA THR A 105 9.42 17.81 -5.82
C THR A 105 8.66 18.25 -4.58
N ARG A 106 7.34 18.04 -4.62
CA ARG A 106 6.42 18.38 -3.54
C ARG A 106 5.20 17.49 -3.60
N TYR A 107 4.74 17.06 -2.44
CA TYR A 107 3.45 16.40 -2.33
C TYR A 107 2.32 17.43 -2.39
N GLN A 108 1.44 17.29 -3.38
CA GLN A 108 0.23 18.11 -3.51
C GLN A 108 -0.82 17.42 -4.38
N HIS A 109 -2.10 17.66 -4.10
CA HIS A 109 -3.16 17.04 -4.89
C HIS A 109 -3.18 17.50 -6.35
N ARG A 110 -2.86 18.77 -6.64
CA ARG A 110 -2.82 19.25 -8.02
C ARG A 110 -1.57 18.76 -8.74
N THR A 111 -1.74 18.02 -9.85
CA THR A 111 -0.59 17.59 -10.67
C THR A 111 0.03 18.77 -11.41
N TYR A 112 1.32 18.99 -11.22
CA TYR A 112 2.11 19.98 -11.93
C TYR A 112 3.50 19.41 -12.26
N VAL A 113 3.75 19.17 -13.54
CA VAL A 113 4.99 18.52 -14.01
C VAL A 113 5.62 19.36 -15.13
N ARG A 114 6.86 19.81 -14.92
CA ARG A 114 7.71 20.48 -15.91
C ARG A 114 9.01 19.72 -16.09
N ARG A 115 8.96 18.61 -16.84
CA ARG A 115 10.07 17.66 -17.02
C ARG A 115 11.42 18.33 -17.38
N ARG A 116 11.40 19.28 -18.32
CA ARG A 116 12.62 19.99 -18.76
C ARG A 116 13.23 20.86 -17.66
N GLN A 117 12.40 21.33 -16.72
CA GLN A 117 12.82 22.16 -15.59
C GLN A 117 13.08 21.33 -14.33
N GLY A 118 12.84 20.02 -14.35
CA GLY A 118 13.04 19.17 -13.17
C GLY A 118 11.99 19.31 -12.07
N VAL A 119 10.82 19.85 -12.37
CA VAL A 119 9.76 20.13 -11.38
C VAL A 119 8.67 19.07 -11.44
N TYR A 120 8.42 18.41 -10.31
CA TYR A 120 7.44 17.33 -10.18
C TYR A 120 6.62 17.46 -8.89
N ARG A 121 5.43 18.04 -8.99
CA ARG A 121 4.52 18.25 -7.85
C ARG A 121 3.23 17.45 -8.07
N TRP A 122 2.95 16.49 -7.21
CA TRP A 122 1.85 15.54 -7.40
C TRP A 122 1.52 14.79 -6.11
N ASP A 123 0.42 14.05 -6.13
CA ASP A 123 0.13 13.02 -5.13
C ASP A 123 0.48 11.63 -5.67
N CYS A 124 0.41 10.60 -4.81
CA CYS A 124 0.72 9.22 -5.15
C CYS A 124 0.00 8.73 -6.40
N SER A 125 -1.30 9.05 -6.50
CA SER A 125 -2.17 8.54 -7.55
C SER A 125 -1.93 9.23 -8.89
N ALA A 126 -1.67 10.54 -8.86
CA ALA A 126 -1.29 11.32 -10.02
C ALA A 126 0.09 10.91 -10.55
N MET A 127 1.05 10.62 -9.67
CA MET A 127 2.35 10.09 -10.07
C MET A 127 2.17 8.76 -10.83
N VAL A 128 1.47 7.79 -10.24
CA VAL A 128 1.23 6.48 -10.88
C VAL A 128 0.50 6.65 -12.22
N ALA A 129 -0.52 7.53 -12.28
CA ALA A 129 -1.24 7.81 -13.52
C ALA A 129 -0.29 8.32 -14.60
N TRP A 130 0.60 9.25 -14.24
CA TRP A 130 1.55 9.86 -15.16
C TRP A 130 2.56 8.86 -15.73
N PHE A 131 3.04 7.92 -14.90
CA PHE A 131 3.89 6.81 -15.35
C PHE A 131 3.12 5.87 -16.28
N LEU A 132 1.96 5.37 -15.86
CA LEU A 132 1.18 4.39 -16.63
C LEU A 132 0.74 4.94 -18.00
N GLN A 133 0.35 6.22 -18.09
CA GLN A 133 0.06 6.89 -19.37
C GLN A 133 1.18 6.74 -20.41
N ARG A 134 2.44 6.66 -19.96
CA ARG A 134 3.63 6.63 -20.83
C ARG A 134 4.09 5.21 -21.11
N VAL A 135 4.00 4.32 -20.12
CA VAL A 135 4.65 3.00 -20.16
C VAL A 135 3.66 1.85 -20.38
N ALA A 136 2.41 2.02 -19.95
CA ALA A 136 1.35 1.00 -19.98
C ALA A 136 -0.03 1.65 -20.22
N PRO A 137 -0.28 2.26 -21.40
CA PRO A 137 -1.49 3.05 -21.65
C PRO A 137 -2.78 2.21 -21.60
N VAL A 138 -2.73 0.92 -21.93
CA VAL A 138 -3.87 0.00 -21.80
C VAL A 138 -4.23 -0.18 -20.32
N ALA A 139 -3.24 -0.44 -19.45
CA ALA A 139 -3.44 -0.53 -18.02
C ALA A 139 -3.95 0.79 -17.42
N HIS A 140 -3.45 1.94 -17.89
CA HIS A 140 -3.95 3.25 -17.48
C HIS A 140 -5.42 3.45 -17.84
N ALA A 141 -5.82 3.14 -19.08
CA ALA A 141 -7.20 3.28 -19.54
C ALA A 141 -8.17 2.38 -18.75
N ALA A 142 -7.73 1.19 -18.33
CA ALA A 142 -8.53 0.25 -17.55
C ALA A 142 -8.88 0.71 -16.12
N VAL A 143 -8.19 1.71 -15.59
CA VAL A 143 -8.57 2.34 -14.31
C VAL A 143 -9.88 3.15 -14.47
N ASP A 144 -10.22 3.52 -15.71
CA ASP A 144 -11.51 4.10 -16.13
C ASP A 144 -11.92 5.36 -15.34
N ARG A 145 -10.94 6.24 -15.13
CA ARG A 145 -11.12 7.53 -14.44
C ARG A 145 -10.17 8.57 -15.03
N PRO A 146 -10.61 9.81 -15.31
CA PRO A 146 -9.71 10.88 -15.75
C PRO A 146 -8.65 11.26 -14.70
N ARG A 147 -9.01 11.16 -13.41
CA ARG A 147 -8.12 11.41 -12.28
C ARG A 147 -8.30 10.30 -11.24
N PRO A 148 -7.64 9.15 -11.44
CA PRO A 148 -7.76 8.03 -10.51
C PRO A 148 -7.14 8.37 -9.17
N VAL A 149 -7.69 7.79 -8.10
CA VAL A 149 -7.14 7.83 -6.74
C VAL A 149 -6.65 6.45 -6.32
N ALA A 150 -5.93 6.32 -5.21
CA ALA A 150 -5.34 5.07 -4.73
C ALA A 150 -6.35 3.92 -4.68
N ARG A 151 -7.57 4.20 -4.19
CA ARG A 151 -8.69 3.26 -4.16
C ARG A 151 -9.07 2.70 -5.53
N ASP A 152 -8.92 3.47 -6.61
CA ASP A 152 -9.24 3.01 -7.97
C ASP A 152 -8.18 2.00 -8.47
N TYR A 153 -6.90 2.23 -8.15
CA TYR A 153 -5.82 1.27 -8.39
C TYR A 153 -6.00 -0.02 -7.59
N TYR A 154 -6.32 0.10 -6.30
CA TYR A 154 -6.66 -1.05 -5.46
C TYR A 154 -7.78 -1.88 -6.12
N ARG A 155 -8.87 -1.24 -6.56
CA ARG A 155 -10.01 -1.92 -7.17
C ARG A 155 -9.66 -2.64 -8.47
N VAL A 156 -8.91 -2.01 -9.38
CA VAL A 156 -8.55 -2.67 -10.65
C VAL A 156 -7.61 -3.85 -10.41
N ILE A 157 -6.64 -3.70 -9.49
CA ILE A 157 -5.72 -4.79 -9.14
C ILE A 157 -6.49 -5.92 -8.45
N LYS A 158 -7.31 -5.64 -7.43
CA LYS A 158 -8.09 -6.65 -6.69
C LYS A 158 -8.97 -7.49 -7.61
N ARG A 159 -9.61 -6.87 -8.61
CA ARG A 159 -10.48 -7.54 -9.60
C ARG A 159 -9.71 -8.27 -10.71
N SER A 160 -8.43 -7.96 -10.89
CA SER A 160 -7.61 -8.60 -11.93
C SER A 160 -7.36 -10.07 -11.59
N SER A 161 -7.20 -10.89 -12.62
CA SER A 161 -6.89 -12.31 -12.45
C SER A 161 -5.45 -12.49 -11.97
N THR A 162 -5.20 -13.51 -11.14
CA THR A 162 -3.85 -13.94 -10.77
C THR A 162 -3.17 -14.77 -11.87
N ARG A 163 -3.96 -15.34 -12.79
CA ARG A 163 -3.47 -16.28 -13.82
C ARG A 163 -3.34 -15.66 -15.19
N ARG A 164 -4.25 -14.74 -15.55
CA ARG A 164 -4.36 -14.19 -16.92
C ARG A 164 -4.27 -12.67 -16.91
N TRP A 165 -3.69 -12.15 -17.96
CA TRP A 165 -3.71 -10.72 -18.23
C TRP A 165 -5.09 -10.27 -18.71
N ARG A 166 -5.60 -9.17 -18.15
CA ARG A 166 -6.81 -8.49 -18.63
C ARG A 166 -6.58 -6.99 -18.57
N ASP A 167 -6.86 -6.30 -19.67
CA ASP A 167 -6.77 -4.84 -19.76
C ASP A 167 -5.44 -4.26 -19.25
N GLY A 168 -4.34 -4.96 -19.54
CA GLY A 168 -2.99 -4.56 -19.14
C GLY A 168 -2.60 -4.93 -17.70
N TRP A 169 -3.49 -5.53 -16.91
CA TRP A 169 -3.27 -5.89 -15.51
C TRP A 169 -3.22 -7.39 -15.27
N ARG A 170 -2.44 -7.78 -14.26
CA ARG A 170 -2.48 -9.07 -13.58
C ARG A 170 -2.30 -8.83 -12.08
N ARG A 171 -3.10 -9.47 -11.25
CA ARG A 171 -2.94 -9.42 -9.79
C ARG A 171 -1.82 -10.36 -9.38
N LEU A 172 -0.99 -9.97 -8.42
CA LEU A 172 -0.08 -10.90 -7.75
C LEU A 172 -0.80 -11.46 -6.53
N GLU A 173 -0.67 -12.76 -6.31
CA GLU A 173 -1.34 -13.41 -5.19
C GLU A 173 -0.53 -13.24 -3.90
N HIS A 174 0.79 -13.34 -3.99
CA HIS A 174 1.72 -13.29 -2.89
C HIS A 174 2.67 -12.08 -3.04
N ILE A 175 3.02 -11.44 -1.94
CA ILE A 175 3.96 -10.31 -1.94
C ILE A 175 5.37 -10.73 -2.38
N GLU A 176 5.74 -11.98 -2.15
CA GLU A 176 6.99 -12.62 -2.56
C GLU A 176 7.15 -12.67 -4.09
N ASP A 177 6.02 -12.67 -4.82
CA ASP A 177 6.03 -12.63 -6.28
C ASP A 177 6.30 -11.22 -6.83
N ALA A 178 6.29 -10.19 -5.98
CA ALA A 178 6.51 -8.81 -6.39
C ALA A 178 7.95 -8.61 -6.89
N ARG A 179 8.06 -7.93 -8.03
CA ARG A 179 9.32 -7.62 -8.69
C ARG A 179 9.41 -6.13 -8.99
N PRO A 180 10.62 -5.61 -9.24
CA PRO A 180 10.81 -4.21 -9.60
C PRO A 180 9.91 -3.76 -10.76
N GLY A 181 9.23 -2.63 -10.55
CA GLY A 181 8.24 -2.02 -11.45
C GLY A 181 6.81 -2.57 -11.32
N ASP A 182 6.55 -3.55 -10.46
CA ASP A 182 5.18 -3.88 -10.03
C ASP A 182 4.60 -2.75 -9.17
N LEU A 183 3.28 -2.77 -8.96
CA LEU A 183 2.56 -1.78 -8.16
C LEU A 183 2.02 -2.41 -6.89
N PHE A 184 1.97 -1.61 -5.83
CA PHE A 184 1.14 -1.90 -4.66
C PHE A 184 0.05 -0.85 -4.55
N ALA A 185 -1.08 -1.23 -3.96
CA ALA A 185 -2.14 -0.30 -3.59
C ALA A 185 -2.87 -0.80 -2.34
N TRP A 186 -3.27 0.13 -1.48
CA TRP A 186 -4.17 -0.15 -0.37
C TRP A 186 -5.24 0.92 -0.25
N ILE A 187 -6.30 0.58 0.47
CA ILE A 187 -7.39 1.50 0.77
C ILE A 187 -7.19 2.13 2.15
N ARG A 188 -7.74 3.32 2.35
CA ARG A 188 -7.83 3.91 3.68
C ARG A 188 -8.68 3.00 4.59
N PRO A 189 -8.24 2.66 5.82
CA PRO A 189 -9.10 2.04 6.81
C PRO A 189 -10.35 2.91 7.11
N PRO A 190 -11.53 2.32 7.37
CA PRO A 190 -12.76 3.09 7.59
C PRO A 190 -12.62 4.20 8.65
N ASP A 191 -11.96 3.89 9.77
CA ASP A 191 -11.86 4.75 10.96
C ASP A 191 -10.58 5.62 10.98
N PHE A 192 -9.86 5.70 9.86
CA PHE A 192 -8.62 6.47 9.81
C PHE A 192 -8.92 8.00 9.75
N PRO A 193 -8.30 8.85 10.59
CA PRO A 193 -8.68 10.27 10.71
C PRO A 193 -8.58 11.13 9.43
N SER A 194 -7.75 10.70 8.47
CA SER A 194 -7.48 11.44 7.22
C SER A 194 -8.57 11.26 6.15
N ARG A 195 -8.72 12.27 5.28
CA ARG A 195 -9.56 12.22 4.07
C ARG A 195 -8.88 11.55 2.87
N ASN A 196 -7.71 10.93 3.05
CA ASN A 196 -7.04 10.21 1.97
C ASN A 196 -7.88 9.01 1.48
N THR A 197 -7.49 8.42 0.35
CA THR A 197 -8.24 7.26 -0.22
C THR A 197 -7.49 5.94 -0.06
N GLY A 198 -6.36 5.97 0.63
CA GLY A 198 -5.33 4.94 0.63
C GLY A 198 -4.06 5.43 -0.06
N HIS A 199 -3.22 4.49 -0.49
CA HIS A 199 -1.94 4.79 -1.14
C HIS A 199 -1.67 3.87 -2.34
N VAL A 200 -0.78 4.32 -3.22
CA VAL A 200 -0.35 3.56 -4.39
C VAL A 200 1.08 3.96 -4.75
N GLY A 201 1.89 3.00 -5.17
CA GLY A 201 3.26 3.23 -5.62
C GLY A 201 3.79 2.05 -6.40
N PHE A 202 5.10 2.07 -6.66
CA PHE A 202 5.81 1.02 -7.36
C PHE A 202 6.77 0.30 -6.43
N VAL A 203 6.98 -0.98 -6.68
CA VAL A 203 8.01 -1.82 -6.05
C VAL A 203 9.33 -1.56 -6.77
N LEU A 204 10.41 -1.34 -6.03
CA LEU A 204 11.76 -1.13 -6.56
C LEU A 204 12.67 -2.35 -6.40
N GLU A 205 12.41 -3.17 -5.38
CA GLU A 205 13.16 -4.39 -5.09
C GLU A 205 12.21 -5.53 -4.69
N PRO A 206 12.62 -6.80 -4.80
CA PRO A 206 11.87 -7.92 -4.24
C PRO A 206 11.53 -7.70 -2.77
N ALA A 207 10.38 -8.22 -2.36
CA ALA A 207 10.03 -8.27 -0.95
C ALA A 207 11.02 -9.14 -0.19
N ARG A 208 11.62 -8.58 0.86
CA ARG A 208 12.52 -9.30 1.77
C ARG A 208 11.77 -9.63 3.05
N ARG A 209 11.87 -10.86 3.54
CA ARG A 209 11.26 -11.22 4.84
C ARG A 209 11.88 -10.35 5.93
N TYR A 210 11.06 -9.91 6.88
CA TYR A 210 11.53 -9.17 8.06
C TYR A 210 11.61 -10.13 9.25
N PRO A 211 12.81 -10.58 9.66
CA PRO A 211 12.95 -11.71 10.60
C PRO A 211 12.36 -11.45 11.99
N ALA A 212 12.31 -10.19 12.41
CA ALA A 212 11.82 -9.81 13.74
C ALA A 212 10.28 -9.88 13.88
N LEU A 213 9.54 -10.05 12.78
CA LEU A 213 8.09 -10.15 12.82
C LEU A 213 7.57 -11.24 11.86
N PRO A 214 6.83 -12.25 12.36
CA PRO A 214 6.25 -13.28 11.51
C PRO A 214 5.38 -12.68 10.41
N ASN A 215 5.44 -13.29 9.23
CA ASN A 215 4.62 -12.91 8.07
C ASN A 215 4.80 -11.46 7.60
N ALA A 216 5.93 -10.84 7.95
CA ALA A 216 6.25 -9.47 7.57
C ALA A 216 7.37 -9.40 6.53
N TYR A 217 7.29 -8.37 5.69
CA TYR A 217 8.20 -8.13 4.59
C TYR A 217 8.60 -6.65 4.53
N THR A 218 9.86 -6.37 4.26
CA THR A 218 10.31 -5.04 3.84
C THR A 218 10.31 -4.97 2.32
N VAL A 219 9.88 -3.83 1.79
CA VAL A 219 9.86 -3.58 0.35
C VAL A 219 10.38 -2.18 0.09
N ARG A 220 11.41 -2.08 -0.75
CA ARG A 220 11.85 -0.80 -1.32
C ARG A 220 10.82 -0.35 -2.34
N ILE A 221 10.34 0.88 -2.22
CA ILE A 221 9.25 1.42 -3.02
C ILE A 221 9.61 2.78 -3.63
N LEU A 222 8.94 3.10 -4.74
CA LEU A 222 8.84 4.43 -5.29
C LEU A 222 7.41 4.92 -5.14
N ASP A 223 7.21 6.02 -4.44
CA ASP A 223 5.90 6.62 -4.25
C ASP A 223 5.97 8.15 -4.28
N ALA A 224 4.82 8.78 -4.05
CA ALA A 224 4.78 10.18 -3.69
C ALA A 224 3.92 10.39 -2.45
N THR A 225 4.47 10.99 -1.41
CA THR A 225 3.80 11.21 -0.11
C THR A 225 4.37 12.45 0.58
N SER A 226 3.67 12.97 1.60
CA SER A 226 4.10 14.12 2.40
C SER A 226 5.23 13.76 3.37
N LEU A 227 5.20 12.54 3.94
CA LEU A 227 6.14 12.09 4.97
C LEU A 227 7.06 10.97 4.44
N PRO A 228 8.37 11.01 4.73
CA PRO A 228 9.28 9.91 4.40
C PRO A 228 8.94 8.60 5.11
N HIS A 229 9.39 7.51 4.49
CA HIS A 229 9.40 6.16 5.04
C HIS A 229 10.75 5.87 5.71
N GLY A 230 11.02 4.60 6.03
CA GLY A 230 12.37 4.19 6.44
C GLY A 230 13.36 4.28 5.28
N ASP A 231 14.60 4.70 5.56
CA ASP A 231 15.67 4.81 4.55
C ASP A 231 15.27 5.65 3.31
N ASP A 232 14.50 6.73 3.53
CA ASP A 232 13.91 7.48 2.44
C ASP A 232 14.86 8.52 1.83
N THR A 233 14.80 8.66 0.51
CA THR A 233 15.50 9.72 -0.24
C THR A 233 14.96 11.13 0.03
N ARG A 234 13.75 11.25 0.58
CA ARG A 234 13.12 12.52 0.92
C ARG A 234 13.60 13.01 2.29
N ALA A 235 13.83 14.33 2.40
CA ALA A 235 14.12 14.97 3.67
C ALA A 235 12.93 14.85 4.65
N ARG A 236 13.22 14.63 5.94
CA ARG A 236 12.21 14.50 7.02
C ARG A 236 11.35 15.74 7.20
N ASP A 237 11.94 16.92 7.01
CA ASP A 237 11.34 18.24 7.14
C ASP A 237 10.97 18.88 5.79
N GLY A 238 11.06 18.12 4.69
CA GLY A 238 10.80 18.59 3.33
C GLY A 238 9.31 18.68 2.97
N GLU A 239 9.01 19.22 1.77
CA GLU A 239 7.64 19.32 1.25
C GLU A 239 7.07 17.99 0.71
N GLY A 240 7.74 16.86 0.97
CA GLY A 240 7.42 15.55 0.40
C GLY A 240 7.56 15.51 -1.13
N GLY A 241 6.80 14.65 -1.79
CA GLY A 241 6.81 14.48 -3.25
C GLY A 241 7.29 13.10 -3.66
N ILE A 242 7.87 12.95 -4.86
CA ILE A 242 8.43 11.66 -5.29
C ILE A 242 9.63 11.28 -4.43
N GLY A 243 9.70 10.02 -4.01
CA GLY A 243 10.87 9.49 -3.34
C GLY A 243 10.91 7.98 -3.34
N GLU A 244 12.09 7.46 -3.02
CA GLU A 244 12.34 6.05 -2.75
C GLU A 244 12.46 5.85 -1.25
N GLY A 245 11.76 4.84 -0.72
CA GLY A 245 11.75 4.54 0.71
C GLY A 245 11.45 3.07 0.95
N THR A 246 11.52 2.64 2.20
CA THR A 246 11.28 1.26 2.60
C THR A 246 10.06 1.20 3.51
N LEU A 247 9.09 0.37 3.11
CA LEU A 247 7.89 0.08 3.89
C LEU A 247 7.93 -1.32 4.47
N LEU A 248 7.31 -1.48 5.63
CA LEU A 248 6.98 -2.77 6.21
C LEU A 248 5.57 -3.17 5.76
N PHE A 249 5.40 -4.40 5.30
CA PHE A 249 4.14 -5.01 4.93
C PHE A 249 3.92 -6.27 5.77
N LEU A 250 2.74 -6.43 6.36
CA LEU A 250 2.34 -7.68 7.02
C LEU A 250 1.40 -8.44 6.10
N THR A 251 1.41 -9.77 6.24
CA THR A 251 0.57 -10.68 5.46
C THR A 251 -0.27 -11.59 6.36
N ASP A 252 -1.24 -12.27 5.76
CA ASP A 252 -2.09 -13.29 6.41
C ASP A 252 -1.37 -14.63 6.69
N GLY A 253 -0.06 -14.73 6.40
CA GLY A 253 0.70 -15.98 6.44
C GLY A 253 0.64 -16.78 5.13
N GLU A 254 -0.26 -16.42 4.22
CA GLU A 254 -0.30 -16.90 2.84
C GLU A 254 0.17 -15.79 1.87
N GLY A 255 1.03 -14.87 2.33
CA GLY A 255 1.63 -13.84 1.48
C GLY A 255 0.68 -12.72 1.03
N ARG A 256 -0.59 -12.69 1.46
CA ARG A 256 -1.53 -11.62 1.09
C ARG A 256 -1.46 -10.47 2.08
N GLY A 257 -1.27 -9.24 1.59
CA GLY A 257 -1.03 -8.09 2.46
C GLY A 257 -2.25 -7.64 3.27
N THR A 258 -2.04 -7.47 4.59
CA THR A 258 -3.08 -7.18 5.59
C THR A 258 -2.79 -5.94 6.44
N ALA A 259 -1.56 -5.46 6.45
CA ALA A 259 -1.20 -4.20 7.09
C ALA A 259 0.08 -3.61 6.49
N TYR A 260 0.30 -2.32 6.71
CA TYR A 260 1.56 -1.65 6.40
C TYR A 260 2.08 -0.89 7.61
N GLY A 261 3.38 -0.63 7.65
CA GLY A 261 4.03 0.16 8.68
C GLY A 261 5.31 0.80 8.16
N TRP A 262 5.93 1.60 9.02
CA TRP A 262 7.24 2.19 8.76
C TRP A 262 8.34 1.20 9.16
N PHE A 263 9.41 1.16 8.37
CA PHE A 263 10.63 0.42 8.68
C PHE A 263 11.63 1.33 9.43
N GLY A 264 12.37 0.76 10.39
CA GLY A 264 13.41 1.49 11.15
C GLY A 264 12.90 2.19 12.42
N ALA A 265 13.73 3.08 12.97
CA ALA A 265 13.54 3.72 14.28
C ALA A 265 12.26 4.56 14.41
N ASP A 266 11.63 4.94 13.30
CA ASP A 266 10.39 5.72 13.29
C ASP A 266 9.12 4.83 13.26
N SER A 267 9.26 3.51 13.45
CA SER A 267 8.11 2.59 13.45
C SER A 267 7.20 2.81 14.67
N ARG A 268 6.03 3.41 14.43
CA ARG A 268 4.97 3.64 15.44
C ARG A 268 3.91 2.52 15.48
N GLY A 269 4.22 1.37 14.89
CA GLY A 269 3.29 0.24 14.71
C GLY A 269 2.79 0.07 13.29
N VAL A 270 1.74 -0.74 13.13
CA VAL A 270 1.19 -1.15 11.83
C VAL A 270 -0.26 -0.71 11.69
N ILE A 271 -0.66 -0.39 10.46
CA ILE A 271 -2.00 0.04 10.09
C ILE A 271 -2.65 -1.09 9.30
N ALA A 272 -3.66 -1.73 9.90
CA ALA A 272 -4.42 -2.80 9.25
C ALA A 272 -5.23 -2.27 8.07
N THR A 273 -5.04 -2.87 6.89
CA THR A 273 -5.80 -2.58 5.68
C THR A 273 -5.56 -3.66 4.62
N ASP A 274 -6.49 -3.82 3.70
CA ASP A 274 -6.30 -4.67 2.54
C ASP A 274 -5.25 -4.06 1.60
N ILE A 275 -4.22 -4.85 1.27
CA ILE A 275 -3.16 -4.47 0.34
C ILE A 275 -3.17 -5.43 -0.84
N VAL A 276 -3.03 -4.87 -2.05
CA VAL A 276 -2.93 -5.67 -3.27
C VAL A 276 -1.69 -5.28 -4.07
N PHE A 277 -1.09 -6.29 -4.69
CA PHE A 277 0.03 -6.13 -5.61
C PHE A 277 -0.43 -6.43 -7.04
N GLY A 278 0.03 -5.63 -7.99
CA GLY A 278 -0.39 -5.67 -9.37
C GLY A 278 0.79 -5.54 -10.32
N ARG A 279 0.75 -6.32 -11.39
CA ARG A 279 1.73 -6.26 -12.46
C ARG A 279 1.09 -5.69 -13.71
N VAL A 280 1.81 -4.81 -14.38
CA VAL A 280 1.35 -4.16 -15.61
C VAL A 280 2.11 -4.64 -16.84
N ARG A 281 1.43 -4.61 -17.98
CA ARG A 281 2.05 -4.74 -19.30
C ARG A 281 1.55 -3.63 -20.22
N ARG A 282 2.26 -3.47 -21.33
CA ARG A 282 1.90 -2.51 -22.37
C ARG A 282 0.62 -2.91 -23.08
#